data_AF-A0A521KKY7-F1
#
_entry.id   AF-A0A521KKY7-F1
#
_cell.length_a   1.000
_cell.length_b   1.000
_cell.length_c   1.000
_cell.angle_alpha   90.00
_cell.angle_beta   90.00
_cell.angle_gamma   90.00
#
_symmetry.space_group_name_H-M   'P 1'
#
loop_
_entity.id
_entity.type
_entity.pdbx_description
1 polymer ?
#
loop_
_entity_poly.entity_id
_entity_poly.type
_entity_poly.pdbx_seq_one_letter_code
_entity_poly.pdbx_strand_id
1 'polypeptide(L)'
;MNALTADAPGFEVPLHRSLTEPILLGGAPRTVAIANGTLAAAVGLGLQLWLPGLALWIVGHSLAVWGARLDAQFMAVFARHIKHRMLLDV
;
A
#
# COMPACT_ATOMS: atom_id res chain seq x y z
N MET A 1 -34.78 -22.23 -7.45
CA MET A 1 -33.64 -22.97 -6.86
C MET A 1 -33.06 -22.10 -5.73
N ASN A 2 -33.72 -22.03 -4.57
CA ASN A 2 -33.38 -21.13 -3.45
C ASN A 2 -33.33 -21.91 -2.13
N ALA A 3 -32.29 -22.71 -1.88
CA ALA A 3 -32.11 -23.41 -0.59
C ALA A 3 -30.67 -23.92 -0.36
N LEU A 4 -29.65 -23.08 -0.51
CA LEU A 4 -28.27 -23.40 -0.04
C LEU A 4 -27.65 -22.24 0.75
N THR A 5 -28.45 -21.48 1.50
CA THR A 5 -27.90 -20.68 2.60
C THR A 5 -27.52 -21.68 3.69
N ALA A 6 -26.26 -22.09 3.66
CA ALA A 6 -25.63 -22.89 4.69
C ALA A 6 -25.63 -22.09 6.00
N ASP A 7 -26.73 -22.15 6.73
CA ASP A 7 -26.76 -21.75 8.13
C ASP A 7 -26.07 -22.89 8.90
N ALA A 8 -24.75 -22.76 9.08
CA ALA A 8 -23.93 -23.66 9.90
C ALA A 8 -23.71 -22.99 11.26
N PRO A 9 -24.67 -23.09 12.20
CA PRO A 9 -24.61 -22.39 13.47
C PRO A 9 -23.32 -22.77 14.22
N GLY A 10 -22.48 -21.77 14.50
CA GLY A 10 -21.19 -21.95 15.18
C GLY A 10 -19.96 -22.09 14.29
N PHE A 11 -20.11 -22.11 12.95
CA PHE A 11 -18.98 -22.14 11.99
C PHE A 11 -18.73 -20.79 11.30
N GLU A 12 -19.59 -19.80 11.51
CA GLU A 12 -19.43 -18.45 10.97
C GLU A 12 -19.02 -17.46 12.08
N VAL A 13 -17.97 -16.68 11.84
CA VAL A 13 -17.51 -15.60 12.72
C VAL A 13 -17.46 -14.29 11.92
N PRO A 14 -17.96 -13.17 12.47
CA PRO A 14 -17.90 -11.89 11.78
C PRO A 14 -16.45 -11.47 11.50
N LEU A 15 -16.09 -11.39 10.21
CA LEU A 15 -14.79 -10.93 9.76
C LEU A 15 -14.75 -9.40 9.79
N HIS A 16 -13.83 -8.85 10.59
CA HIS A 16 -13.65 -7.42 10.66
C HIS A 16 -12.89 -6.91 9.43
N ARG A 17 -13.38 -5.83 8.82
CA ARG A 17 -12.74 -5.21 7.64
C ARG A 17 -11.28 -4.82 7.90
N SER A 18 -10.93 -4.47 9.13
CA SER A 18 -9.54 -4.21 9.55
C SER A 18 -8.56 -5.35 9.30
N LEU A 19 -9.04 -6.59 9.18
CA LEU A 19 -8.21 -7.78 8.94
C LEU A 19 -7.92 -8.02 7.46
N THR A 20 -8.69 -7.41 6.56
CA THR A 20 -8.64 -7.70 5.11
C THR A 20 -8.41 -6.46 4.26
N GLU A 21 -8.79 -5.28 4.74
CA GLU A 21 -8.62 -4.04 4.00
C GLU A 21 -7.19 -3.48 4.13
N PRO A 22 -6.58 -3.02 3.03
CA PRO A 22 -5.29 -2.36 3.05
C PRO A 22 -5.30 -1.08 3.90
N ILE A 23 -4.24 -0.89 4.71
CA ILE A 23 -4.06 0.33 5.52
C ILE A 23 -3.45 1.43 4.65
N LEU A 24 -4.28 2.42 4.30
CA LEU A 24 -3.87 3.61 3.57
C LEU A 24 -3.63 4.80 4.51
N LEU A 25 -2.62 5.60 4.21
CA LEU A 25 -2.29 6.87 4.86
C LEU A 25 -2.49 7.99 3.84
N GLY A 26 -3.58 8.76 3.96
CA GLY A 26 -3.91 9.83 3.01
C GLY A 26 -4.16 9.34 1.57
N GLY A 27 -4.55 8.07 1.41
CA GLY A 27 -4.75 7.44 0.10
C GLY A 27 -3.51 6.73 -0.46
N ALA A 28 -2.34 6.80 0.19
CA ALA A 28 -1.15 6.04 -0.19
C ALA A 28 -0.92 4.83 0.74
N PRO A 29 -0.27 3.73 0.31
CA PRO A 29 0.03 2.63 1.21
C PRO A 29 1.00 3.08 2.30
N ARG A 30 0.71 2.74 3.57
CA ARG A 30 1.46 3.20 4.74
C ARG A 30 2.99 3.08 4.58
N THR A 31 3.47 1.96 4.08
CA THR A 31 4.92 1.70 3.91
C THR A 31 5.57 2.70 2.97
N VAL A 32 4.91 3.03 1.85
CA VAL A 32 5.42 3.98 0.84
C VAL A 32 5.37 5.41 1.38
N ALA A 33 4.27 5.77 2.05
CA ALA A 33 4.11 7.09 2.62
C ALA A 33 5.18 7.37 3.69
N ILE A 34 5.47 6.40 4.56
CA ILE A 34 6.55 6.51 5.57
C ILE A 34 7.91 6.60 4.89
N ALA A 35 8.22 5.69 3.96
CA ALA A 35 9.51 5.69 3.28
C ALA A 35 9.76 7.02 2.54
N ASN A 36 8.78 7.51 1.79
CA ASN A 36 8.88 8.80 1.09
C ASN A 36 8.98 9.98 2.06
N GLY A 37 8.19 9.98 3.14
CA GLY A 37 8.26 11.02 4.17
C GLY A 37 9.63 11.09 4.84
N THR A 38 10.22 9.94 5.17
CA THR A 38 11.57 9.87 5.73
C THR A 38 12.63 10.35 4.75
N LEU A 39 12.56 9.94 3.48
CA LEU A 39 13.49 10.37 2.43
C LEU A 39 13.41 11.90 2.22
N ALA A 40 12.19 12.43 2.14
CA ALA A 40 11.96 13.86 2.03
C ALA A 40 12.45 14.63 3.27
N ALA A 41 12.25 14.11 4.48
CA ALA A 41 12.75 14.73 5.71
C ALA A 41 14.29 14.71 5.78
N ALA A 42 14.92 13.61 5.40
CA ALA A 42 16.37 13.49 5.34
C ALA A 42 16.97 14.51 4.36
N VAL A 43 16.36 14.70 3.18
CA VAL A 43 16.82 15.69 2.20
C VAL A 43 16.48 17.12 2.64
N GLY A 44 15.23 17.37 3.04
CA GLY A 44 14.72 18.69 3.34
C GLY A 44 15.29 19.30 4.62
N LEU A 45 15.30 18.52 5.71
CA LEU A 45 15.78 18.96 7.02
C LEU A 45 17.23 18.57 7.23
N GLY A 46 17.62 17.34 6.86
CA GLY A 46 18.97 16.82 7.11
C GLY A 46 20.04 17.50 6.24
N LEU A 47 19.80 17.60 4.94
CA LEU A 47 20.69 18.33 4.01
C LEU A 47 20.34 19.83 3.90
N GLN A 48 19.31 20.29 4.62
CA GLN A 48 18.75 21.65 4.54
C GLN A 48 18.22 22.04 3.14
N LEU A 49 18.05 21.06 2.25
CA LEU A 49 17.54 21.25 0.89
C LEU A 49 16.01 21.24 0.91
N TRP A 50 15.41 22.19 1.61
CA TRP A 50 13.96 22.21 1.87
C TRP A 50 13.11 22.19 0.60
N LEU A 51 13.54 22.89 -0.46
CA LEU A 51 12.86 22.90 -1.77
C LEU A 51 12.89 21.51 -2.44
N PRO A 52 14.07 20.90 -2.68
CA PRO A 52 14.14 19.52 -3.16
C PRO A 52 13.41 18.53 -2.26
N GLY A 53 13.54 18.64 -0.93
CA GLY A 53 12.85 17.77 0.03
C GLY A 53 11.33 17.85 -0.10
N LEU A 54 10.78 19.07 -0.21
CA LEU A 54 9.35 19.28 -0.42
C LEU A 54 8.89 18.75 -1.79
N ALA A 55 9.67 18.99 -2.84
CA ALA A 55 9.37 18.45 -4.17
C ALA A 55 9.33 16.91 -4.17
N LEU A 56 10.33 16.27 -3.55
CA LEU A 56 10.35 14.81 -3.37
C LEU A 56 9.12 14.32 -2.60
N TRP A 57 8.75 15.02 -1.52
CA TRP A 57 7.57 14.66 -0.74
C TRP A 57 6.30 14.71 -1.59
N ILE A 58 6.03 15.84 -2.26
CA ILE A 58 4.80 16.06 -3.04
C ILE A 58 4.73 15.08 -4.20
N VAL A 59 5.80 14.94 -4.97
CA VAL A 59 5.83 14.06 -6.15
C VAL A 59 5.69 12.61 -5.71
N GLY A 60 6.51 12.16 -4.76
CA GLY A 60 6.49 10.78 -4.28
C GLY A 60 5.16 10.38 -3.63
N HIS A 61 4.55 11.28 -2.85
CA HIS A 61 3.27 11.00 -2.21
C HIS A 61 2.13 11.00 -3.24
N SER A 62 2.13 11.95 -4.19
CA SER A 62 1.13 11.98 -5.27
C SER A 62 1.18 10.72 -6.14
N LEU A 63 2.38 10.25 -6.48
CA LEU A 63 2.57 9.00 -7.21
C LEU A 63 2.09 7.80 -6.39
N ALA A 64 2.34 7.78 -5.08
CA ALA A 64 1.89 6.70 -4.20
C ALA A 64 0.35 6.66 -4.07
N VAL A 65 -0.30 7.82 -3.98
CA VAL A 65 -1.77 7.93 -3.99
C VAL A 65 -2.33 7.47 -5.34
N TRP A 66 -1.72 7.89 -6.46
CA TRP A 66 -2.13 7.45 -7.79
C TRP A 66 -2.00 5.93 -7.97
N GLY A 67 -0.89 5.34 -7.50
CA GLY A 67 -0.69 3.89 -7.50
C GLY A 67 -1.73 3.15 -6.67
N ALA A 68 -2.02 3.62 -5.46
CA ALA A 68 -3.06 3.01 -4.61
C ALA A 68 -4.49 3.20 -5.14
N ARG A 69 -4.75 4.24 -5.95
CA ARG A 69 -6.01 4.37 -6.68
C ARG A 69 -6.17 3.30 -7.77
N LEU A 70 -5.08 2.84 -8.38
CA LEU A 70 -5.12 1.77 -9.38
C LEU A 70 -5.18 0.38 -8.72
N ASP A 71 -4.38 0.16 -7.69
CA ASP A 71 -4.37 -1.06 -6.88
C ASP A 71 -3.84 -0.76 -5.48
N ALA A 72 -4.66 -0.92 -4.45
CA ALA A 72 -4.25 -0.68 -3.06
C ALA A 72 -3.14 -1.65 -2.56
N GLN A 73 -2.99 -2.81 -3.20
CA GLN A 73 -1.97 -3.82 -2.89
C GLN A 73 -0.71 -3.69 -3.74
N PHE A 74 -0.60 -2.67 -4.61
CA PHE A 74 0.47 -2.58 -5.62
C PHE A 74 1.87 -2.74 -5.02
N MET A 75 2.12 -2.17 -3.84
CA MET A 75 3.45 -2.21 -3.22
C MET A 75 3.81 -3.61 -2.70
N ALA A 76 2.83 -4.37 -2.21
CA ALA A 76 3.04 -5.75 -1.78
C ALA A 76 3.35 -6.65 -2.99
N VAL A 77 2.62 -6.44 -4.10
CA VAL A 77 2.86 -7.15 -5.37
C VAL A 77 4.22 -6.77 -5.95
N PHE A 78 4.57 -5.49 -5.99
CA PHE A 78 5.84 -4.99 -6.48
C PHE A 78 7.03 -5.53 -5.67
N ALA A 79 6.94 -5.51 -4.34
CA ALA A 79 7.95 -6.08 -3.47
C ALA A 79 8.11 -7.59 -3.70
N ARG A 80 6.99 -8.30 -3.89
CA ARG A 80 7.01 -9.73 -4.23
C ARG A 80 7.67 -9.97 -5.59
N HIS A 81 7.38 -9.13 -6.59
CA HIS A 81 7.93 -9.21 -7.94
C HIS A 81 9.45 -9.00 -7.95
N ILE A 82 9.98 -8.05 -7.17
CA ILE A 82 11.43 -7.88 -7.03
C ILE A 82 12.07 -9.10 -6.34
N LYS A 83 11.41 -9.65 -5.32
CA LYS A 83 11.96 -10.73 -4.50
C LYS A 83 11.93 -12.10 -5.19
N HIS A 84 10.91 -12.39 -5.98
CA HIS A 84 10.69 -13.71 -6.56
C HIS A 84 11.19 -13.73 -8.02
N ARG A 85 11.98 -14.74 -8.38
CA ARG A 85 12.32 -14.97 -9.79
C ARG A 85 11.04 -15.32 -10.55
N MET A 86 10.94 -14.81 -11.77
CA MET A 86 9.91 -15.22 -12.72
C MET A 86 10.16 -16.71 -13.02
N LEU A 87 9.30 -17.58 -12.50
CA LEU A 87 9.43 -19.04 -12.57
C LEU A 87 8.49 -19.66 -13.62
N LEU A 88 7.94 -18.84 -14.50
CA LEU A 88 7.15 -19.27 -15.66
C LEU A 88 7.87 -18.78 -16.92
N ASP A 89 8.82 -19.59 -17.39
CA ASP A 89 9.27 -19.58 -18.78
C ASP A 89 8.27 -20.44 -19.56
N VAL A 90 7.29 -19.81 -20.23
CA VAL A 90 6.44 -20.46 -21.24
C VAL A 90 6.48 -19.65 -22.52
#